data_AF-B6JG85-F1
#
_entry.id   AF-B6JG85-F1
#
_cell.length_a   1.000
_cell.length_b   1.000
_cell.length_c   1.000
_cell.angle_alpha   90.00
_cell.angle_beta   90.00
_cell.angle_gamma   90.00
#
_symmetry.space_group_name_H-M   'P 1'
#
loop_
_entity.id
_entity.type
_entity.pdbx_description
1 polymer ?
#
loop_
_entity_poly.entity_id
_entity_poly.type
_entity_poly.pdbx_seq_one_letter_code
_entity_poly.pdbx_strand_id
1 'polypeptide(L)'
;MTCEGGSFASRVAASLLRAIGLPELVTTSLEDYEALALKLARDPALLASIKTRLAENRSTAPLFDTARFARHLEAAYHTMHARVQRGEPPASFLVEALPAKA
;
A
#
# COMPACT_ATOMS: atom_id res chain seq x y z
N MET A 1 -11.04 0.97 6.51
CA MET A 1 -10.28 1.33 7.73
C MET A 1 -9.57 0.11 8.26
N THR A 2 -8.49 0.28 9.02
CA THR A 2 -7.74 -0.82 9.66
C THR A 2 -7.08 -0.31 10.95
N CYS A 3 -6.83 -1.21 11.90
CA CYS A 3 -5.94 -0.95 13.03
C CYS A 3 -4.57 -1.58 12.73
N GLU A 4 -3.54 -0.76 12.54
CA GLU A 4 -2.17 -1.18 12.29
C GLU A 4 -1.55 -1.74 13.57
N GLY A 5 -0.97 -2.94 13.49
CA GLY A 5 -0.26 -3.58 14.61
C GLY A 5 1.25 -3.69 14.37
N GLY A 6 1.96 -4.31 15.32
CA GLY A 6 3.42 -4.47 15.25
C GLY A 6 3.91 -5.58 14.31
N SER A 7 3.05 -6.50 13.89
CA SER A 7 3.44 -7.64 13.05
C SER A 7 3.29 -7.32 11.56
N PHE A 8 4.01 -8.03 10.68
CA PHE A 8 3.84 -7.89 9.24
C PHE A 8 2.37 -8.09 8.80
N ALA A 9 1.74 -9.18 9.25
CA ALA A 9 0.36 -9.51 8.90
C ALA A 9 -0.62 -8.39 9.28
N SER A 10 -0.40 -7.74 10.43
CA SER A 10 -1.24 -6.62 10.89
C SER A 10 -1.03 -5.31 10.13
N ARG A 11 0.01 -5.20 9.30
CA ARG A 11 0.32 -3.99 8.51
C ARG A 11 -0.09 -4.08 7.04
N VAL A 12 -0.60 -5.22 6.58
CA VAL A 12 -0.98 -5.43 5.18
C VAL A 12 -2.07 -4.44 4.74
N ALA A 13 -3.19 -4.39 5.46
CA ALA A 13 -4.28 -3.46 5.14
C ALA A 13 -3.85 -2.00 5.23
N ALA A 14 -2.96 -1.65 6.18
CA ALA A 14 -2.41 -0.30 6.32
C ALA A 14 -1.55 0.08 5.10
N SER A 15 -0.71 -0.84 4.63
CA SER A 15 0.09 -0.66 3.41
C SER A 15 -0.79 -0.40 2.18
N LEU A 16 -1.86 -1.18 2.01
CA LEU A 16 -2.81 -1.00 0.91
C LEU A 16 -3.52 0.36 0.97
N LEU A 17 -3.97 0.79 2.15
CA LEU A 17 -4.62 2.09 2.35
C LEU A 17 -3.67 3.25 2.06
N ARG A 18 -2.39 3.15 2.45
CA ARG A 18 -1.37 4.14 2.09
C ARG A 18 -1.11 4.15 0.57
N ALA A 19 -1.00 2.98 -0.05
CA ALA A 19 -0.75 2.84 -1.49
C ALA A 19 -1.90 3.36 -2.36
N ILE A 20 -3.15 3.29 -1.89
CA ILE A 20 -4.33 3.83 -2.58
C ILE A 20 -4.64 5.29 -2.19
N GLY A 21 -3.77 5.95 -1.41
CA GLY A 21 -3.92 7.36 -1.06
C GLY A 21 -5.02 7.66 -0.03
N LEU A 22 -5.28 6.72 0.89
CA LEU A 22 -6.24 6.86 2.00
C LEU A 22 -5.58 6.60 3.37
N PRO A 23 -4.44 7.25 3.71
CA PRO A 23 -3.72 7.01 4.97
C PRO A 23 -4.54 7.35 6.22
N GLU A 24 -5.51 8.25 6.12
CA GLU A 24 -6.41 8.64 7.21
C GLU A 24 -7.36 7.51 7.65
N LEU A 25 -7.42 6.41 6.91
CA LEU A 25 -8.19 5.22 7.28
C LEU A 25 -7.35 4.20 8.08
N VAL A 26 -6.11 4.54 8.42
CA VAL A 26 -5.20 3.72 9.24
C VAL A 26 -5.16 4.27 10.66
N THR A 27 -5.52 3.44 11.63
CA THR A 27 -5.44 3.77 13.07
C THR A 27 -4.41 2.89 13.77
N THR A 28 -3.99 3.24 14.98
CA THR A 28 -2.97 2.50 15.76
C THR A 28 -3.49 2.02 17.13
N SER A 29 -4.76 2.27 17.42
CA SER A 29 -5.45 1.79 18.63
C SER A 29 -6.88 1.38 18.28
N LEU A 30 -7.47 0.53 19.12
CA LEU A 30 -8.88 0.14 18.98
C LEU A 30 -9.83 1.31 19.27
N GLU A 31 -9.45 2.22 20.18
CA GLU A 31 -10.20 3.43 20.48
C GLU A 31 -10.29 4.36 19.27
N ASP A 32 -9.16 4.63 18.61
CA ASP A 32 -9.13 5.44 17.38
C ASP A 32 -9.89 4.74 16.24
N TYR A 33 -9.78 3.41 16.15
CA TYR A 33 -10.51 2.62 15.17
C TYR A 33 -12.03 2.78 15.34
N GLU A 34 -12.52 2.67 16.58
CA GLU A 34 -13.93 2.86 16.91
C GLU A 34 -14.38 4.30 16.65
N ALA A 35 -13.62 5.29 17.10
CA ALA A 35 -13.92 6.69 16.89
C ALA A 35 -14.02 7.05 15.40
N LEU A 36 -13.10 6.53 14.57
CA LEU A 36 -13.13 6.71 13.12
C LEU A 36 -14.34 6.00 12.48
N ALA A 37 -14.67 4.79 12.94
CA ALA A 37 -15.84 4.06 12.45
C ALA A 37 -17.14 4.84 12.73
N LEU A 38 -17.29 5.35 13.95
CA LEU A 38 -18.43 6.18 14.35
C LEU A 38 -18.49 7.49 13.57
N LYS A 39 -17.35 8.16 13.35
CA LYS A 39 -17.26 9.38 12.54
C LYS A 39 -17.77 9.14 11.12
N LEU A 40 -17.29 8.09 10.46
CA LEU A 40 -17.71 7.74 9.11
C LEU A 40 -19.18 7.30 9.03
N ALA A 41 -19.70 6.66 10.07
CA ALA A 41 -21.11 6.26 10.12
C ALA A 41 -22.06 7.44 10.33
N ARG A 42 -21.63 8.48 11.07
CA ARG A 42 -22.43 9.66 11.42
C ARG A 42 -22.33 10.81 10.42
N ASP A 43 -21.31 10.80 9.56
CA ASP A 43 -21.09 11.83 8.54
C ASP A 43 -21.16 11.21 7.12
N PRO A 44 -22.37 11.17 6.51
CA PRO A 44 -22.55 10.65 5.16
C PRO A 44 -21.75 11.40 4.09
N ALA A 45 -21.50 12.70 4.28
CA ALA A 45 -20.76 13.52 3.33
C ALA A 45 -19.27 13.14 3.34
N LEU A 46 -18.69 12.96 4.52
CA LEU A 46 -17.33 12.45 4.66
C LEU A 46 -17.19 11.04 4.05
N LEU A 47 -18.13 10.14 4.34
CA LEU A 47 -18.11 8.79 3.77
C LEU A 47 -18.22 8.82 2.24
N ALA A 48 -19.07 9.68 1.67
CA ALA A 48 -19.20 9.85 0.23
C ALA A 48 -17.91 10.39 -0.40
N SER A 49 -17.25 11.36 0.25
CA SER A 49 -15.94 11.89 -0.17
C SER A 49 -14.87 10.80 -0.22
N ILE A 50 -14.76 9.97 0.84
CA ILE A 50 -13.82 8.84 0.87
C ILE A 50 -14.10 7.83 -0.24
N LYS A 51 -15.37 7.49 -0.48
CA LYS A 51 -15.77 6.57 -1.56
C LYS A 51 -15.41 7.13 -2.94
N THR A 52 -15.61 8.43 -3.14
CA THR A 52 -15.27 9.12 -4.39
C THR A 52 -13.77 9.05 -4.65
N ARG A 53 -12.95 9.44 -3.67
CA ARG A 53 -11.49 9.34 -3.76
C ARG A 53 -11.01 7.91 -3.99
N LEU A 54 -11.63 6.92 -3.35
CA LEU A 54 -11.30 5.51 -3.58
C LEU A 54 -11.58 5.09 -5.03
N ALA A 55 -12.72 5.51 -5.59
CA ALA A 55 -13.09 5.19 -6.97
C ALA A 55 -12.13 5.84 -7.98
N GLU A 56 -11.79 7.11 -7.76
CA GLU A 56 -10.80 7.84 -8.57
C GLU A 56 -9.42 7.17 -8.49
N ASN A 57 -8.92 6.96 -7.27
CA ASN A 57 -7.60 6.37 -7.01
C ASN A 57 -7.50 4.94 -7.51
N ARG A 58 -8.58 4.16 -7.55
CA ARG A 58 -8.55 2.80 -8.10
C ARG A 58 -8.09 2.77 -9.56
N SER A 59 -8.40 3.80 -10.33
CA SER A 59 -8.03 3.90 -11.74
C SER A 59 -6.66 4.53 -11.99
N THR A 60 -6.16 5.32 -11.03
CA THR A 60 -4.93 6.12 -11.19
C THR A 60 -3.76 5.63 -10.33
N ALA A 61 -4.03 4.97 -9.20
CA ALA A 61 -2.99 4.53 -8.28
C ALA A 61 -2.25 3.31 -8.83
N PRO A 62 -0.92 3.23 -8.64
CA PRO A 62 -0.11 2.09 -9.05
C PRO A 62 -0.52 0.76 -8.40
N LEU A 63 -1.29 0.78 -7.30
CA LEU A 63 -1.66 -0.41 -6.53
C LEU A 63 -2.32 -1.51 -7.38
N PHE A 64 -3.06 -1.12 -8.42
CA PHE A 64 -3.75 -2.04 -9.32
C PHE A 64 -3.08 -2.18 -10.70
N ASP A 65 -1.92 -1.55 -10.92
CA ASP A 65 -1.14 -1.72 -12.15
C ASP A 65 -0.27 -3.00 -12.04
N THR A 66 -0.88 -4.13 -12.38
CA THR A 66 -0.26 -5.45 -12.29
C THR A 66 0.95 -5.60 -13.21
N ALA A 67 0.95 -4.94 -14.39
CA ALA A 67 2.06 -4.98 -15.32
C ALA A 67 3.28 -4.22 -14.76
N ARG A 68 3.05 -3.07 -14.13
CA ARG A 68 4.11 -2.34 -13.40
C ARG A 68 4.65 -3.16 -12.24
N PHE A 69 3.77 -3.78 -11.45
CA PHE A 69 4.18 -4.66 -10.35
C PHE A 69 5.04 -5.84 -10.83
N ALA A 70 4.67 -6.48 -11.94
CA ALA A 70 5.45 -7.56 -12.54
C ALA A 70 6.86 -7.10 -12.92
N ARG A 71 6.99 -5.94 -13.59
CA ARG A 71 8.31 -5.35 -13.92
C ARG A 71 9.17 -5.08 -12.68
N HIS A 72 8.56 -4.64 -11.58
CA HIS A 72 9.28 -4.48 -10.31
C HIS A 72 9.78 -5.80 -9.75
N LEU A 73 8.98 -6.87 -9.82
CA LEU A 73 9.41 -8.21 -9.41
C LEU A 73 10.53 -8.76 -10.31
N GLU A 74 10.41 -8.59 -11.63
CA GLU A 74 11.43 -9.01 -12.59
C GLU A 74 12.78 -8.31 -12.31
N ALA A 75 12.77 -6.99 -12.07
CA ALA A 75 13.96 -6.25 -11.68
C ALA A 75 14.57 -6.76 -10.36
N ALA A 76 13.73 -7.12 -9.39
CA ALA A 76 14.17 -7.74 -8.15
C ALA A 76 14.86 -9.09 -8.41
N TYR A 77 14.27 -9.94 -9.25
CA TYR A 77 14.84 -11.25 -9.61
C TYR A 77 16.16 -11.13 -10.36
N HIS A 78 16.27 -10.19 -11.30
CA HIS A 78 17.55 -9.90 -11.97
C HIS A 78 18.63 -9.49 -10.97
N THR A 79 18.28 -8.66 -9.99
CA THR A 79 19.20 -8.24 -8.92
C THR A 79 19.63 -9.43 -8.08
N MET A 80 18.67 -10.24 -7.59
CA MET A 80 18.96 -11.45 -6.81
C MET A 80 19.86 -12.43 -7.60
N HIS A 81 19.55 -12.67 -8.87
CA HIS A 81 20.32 -13.57 -9.72
C HIS A 81 21.76 -13.08 -9.94
N ALA A 82 21.94 -11.78 -10.23
CA ALA A 82 23.26 -11.21 -10.44
C ALA A 82 24.15 -11.30 -9.19
N ARG A 83 23.57 -11.16 -7.99
CA ARG A 83 24.30 -11.35 -6.71
C ARG A 83 24.79 -12.78 -6.54
N VAL A 84 23.92 -13.76 -6.80
CA VAL A 84 24.27 -15.18 -6.74
C VAL A 84 25.38 -15.51 -7.74
N GLN A 85 25.33 -14.99 -8.97
CA GLN A 85 26.38 -15.19 -9.97
C GLN A 85 27.75 -14.62 -9.53
N ARG A 86 27.77 -13.59 -8.69
CA ARG A 86 28.98 -13.02 -8.10
C ARG A 86 29.44 -13.71 -6.81
N GLY A 87 28.73 -14.75 -6.35
CA GLY A 87 29.04 -15.44 -5.11
C GLY A 87 28.71 -14.63 -3.84
N GLU A 88 27.87 -13.61 -3.96
CA GLU A 88 27.48 -12.77 -2.81
C GLU A 88 26.38 -13.45 -1.98
N PRO A 89 26.41 -13.33 -0.63
CA PRO A 89 25.34 -13.83 0.21
C PRO A 89 24.04 -13.01 0.04
N PRO A 90 22.87 -13.56 0.42
CA PRO A 90 21.62 -12.82 0.47
C PRO A 90 21.74 -11.57 1.34
N ALA A 91 21.31 -10.42 0.82
CA ALA A 91 21.19 -9.20 1.61
C ALA A 91 20.03 -8.35 1.11
N SER A 92 19.55 -7.45 1.97
CA SER A 92 18.52 -6.46 1.62
C SER A 92 18.98 -5.56 0.48
N PHE A 93 18.05 -5.19 -0.38
CA PHE A 93 18.24 -4.20 -1.43
C PHE A 93 16.89 -3.54 -1.75
N LEU A 94 16.94 -2.41 -2.45
CA LEU A 94 15.75 -1.69 -2.91
C LEU A 94 15.62 -1.89 -4.43
N VAL A 95 14.38 -1.99 -4.90
CA VAL A 95 14.06 -1.93 -6.33
C VAL A 95 13.68 -0.51 -6.66
N GLU A 96 14.33 0.09 -7.66
CA GLU A 96 14.05 1.45 -8.07
C GLU A 96 12.60 1.62 -8.55
N ALA A 97 12.00 2.76 -8.22
CA ALA A 97 10.66 3.09 -8.67
C ALA A 97 10.66 3.38 -10.17
N LEU A 98 9.75 2.74 -10.91
CA LEU A 98 9.54 3.06 -12.31
C LEU A 98 8.86 4.44 -12.42
N PRO A 99 9.08 5.21 -13.50
CA PRO A 99 8.38 6.47 -13.71
C PRO A 99 6.86 6.25 -13.72
N ALA A 100 6.08 7.24 -13.28
CA ALA A 100 4.62 7.18 -13.37
C ALA A 100 4.19 7.03 -14.84
N LYS A 101 3.08 6.34 -15.08
CA LYS A 101 2.49 6.26 -16.42
C LYS A 101 1.99 7.66 -16.77
N ALA A 102 2.37 8.16 -17.95
CA ALA A 102 1.88 9.44 -18.48
C ALA A 102 0.37 9.38 -18.75
#